data_AF-A0A553IJ42-F1
#
_entry.id   AF-A0A553IJ42-F1
#
_cell.length_a   1.000
_cell.length_b   1.000
_cell.length_c   1.000
_cell.angle_alpha   90.00
_cell.angle_beta   90.00
_cell.angle_gamma   90.00
#
_symmetry.space_group_name_H-M   'P 1'
#
loop_
_entity.id
_entity.type
_entity.pdbx_description
1 polymer ?
#
loop_
_entity_poly.entity_id
_entity_poly.type
_entity_poly.pdbx_seq_one_letter_code
_entity_poly.pdbx_strand_id
1 'polypeptide(L)'
;MLEKTAIFGRNAFALMIITKKHDEIKEAIYERIDRGVTRLKAIGGYSGIEKELVLTTMNRQQLYIAKEFITQIDPNAFTLIISTKEVLGEGFHRDDLT
;
A
#
# COMPACT_ATOMS: atom_id res chain seq x y z
N MET A 1 -12.94 -15.57 -31.19
CA MET A 1 -12.24 -16.36 -30.15
C MET A 1 -11.08 -15.54 -29.54
N LEU A 2 -11.24 -14.22 -29.38
CA LEU A 2 -10.13 -13.27 -29.16
C LEU A 2 -10.25 -12.44 -27.87
N GLU A 3 -11.27 -12.68 -27.04
CA GLU A 3 -11.66 -11.82 -25.91
C GLU A 3 -11.43 -12.50 -24.55
N LYS A 4 -10.68 -13.61 -24.52
CA LYS A 4 -10.34 -14.36 -23.30
C LYS A 4 -8.84 -14.34 -22.96
N THR A 5 -8.09 -13.40 -23.53
CA THR A 5 -6.86 -12.89 -22.91
C THR A 5 -7.27 -12.04 -21.69
N ALA A 6 -7.86 -12.71 -20.71
CA ALA A 6 -8.39 -12.06 -19.53
C ALA A 6 -7.26 -11.36 -18.80
N ILE A 7 -7.51 -10.12 -18.41
CA ILE A 7 -6.66 -9.42 -17.47
C ILE A 7 -6.61 -10.28 -16.21
N PHE A 8 -5.42 -10.70 -15.81
CA PHE A 8 -5.16 -11.51 -14.63
C PHE A 8 -4.30 -10.68 -13.65
N GLY A 9 -4.89 -9.64 -13.09
CA GLY A 9 -4.24 -8.89 -12.01
C GLY A 9 -3.99 -9.79 -10.79
N ARG A 10 -2.88 -9.56 -10.09
CA ARG A 10 -2.48 -10.42 -8.96
C ARG A 10 -3.36 -10.17 -7.72
N ASN A 11 -3.58 -11.23 -6.94
CA ASN A 11 -4.14 -11.13 -5.59
C ASN A 11 -3.20 -10.28 -4.70
N ALA A 12 -3.69 -9.12 -4.28
CA ALA A 12 -2.94 -8.14 -3.50
C ALA A 12 -3.79 -7.62 -2.31
N PHE A 13 -3.21 -6.67 -1.59
CA PHE A 13 -3.87 -5.91 -0.53
C PHE A 13 -3.68 -4.42 -0.79
N ALA A 14 -4.73 -3.62 -0.62
CA ALA A 14 -4.56 -2.20 -0.40
C ALA A 14 -4.23 -1.99 1.09
N LEU A 15 -3.09 -1.38 1.36
CA LEU A 15 -2.61 -1.00 2.68
C LEU A 15 -2.76 0.51 2.83
N MET A 16 -3.57 0.94 3.79
CA MET A 16 -3.72 2.34 4.17
C MET A 16 -3.14 2.54 5.57
N ILE A 17 -2.20 3.46 5.73
CA ILE A 17 -1.39 3.67 6.93
C ILE A 17 -1.70 5.04 7.50
N ILE A 18 -2.08 5.10 8.77
CA ILE A 18 -2.40 6.31 9.50
C ILE A 18 -1.35 6.48 10.60
N THR A 19 -0.54 7.54 10.50
CA THR A 19 0.66 7.77 11.32
C THR A 19 0.93 9.28 11.44
N LYS A 20 1.81 9.69 12.36
CA LYS A 20 2.44 11.03 12.32
C LYS A 20 3.75 11.06 11.52
N LYS A 21 4.25 9.90 11.10
CA LYS A 21 5.55 9.68 10.46
C LYS A 21 5.38 9.22 9.01
N HIS A 22 4.43 9.84 8.29
CA HIS A 22 4.06 9.45 6.93
C HIS A 22 5.25 9.50 5.97
N ASP A 23 6.16 10.47 6.13
CA ASP A 23 7.32 10.61 5.25
C ASP A 23 8.39 9.53 5.52
N GLU A 24 8.66 9.19 6.79
CA GLU A 24 9.55 8.09 7.17
C GLU A 24 9.04 6.73 6.65
N ILE A 25 7.73 6.49 6.77
CA ILE A 25 7.10 5.26 6.26
C ILE A 25 7.08 5.25 4.73
N LYS A 26 6.88 6.39 4.07
CA LYS A 26 6.93 6.53 2.61
C LYS A 26 8.32 6.18 2.05
N GLU A 27 9.40 6.74 2.60
CA GLU A 27 10.76 6.36 2.14
C GLU A 27 11.05 4.89 2.41
N ALA A 28 10.66 4.35 3.59
CA ALA A 28 10.85 2.93 3.90
C ALA A 28 10.08 1.97 2.96
N ILE A 29 8.94 2.39 2.39
CA ILE A 29 8.24 1.61 1.35
C ILE A 29 9.01 1.65 0.03
N TYR A 30 9.59 2.79 -0.36
CA TYR A 30 10.44 2.88 -1.54
C TYR A 30 11.70 2.01 -1.39
N GLU A 31 12.46 2.20 -0.31
CA GLU A 31 13.75 1.52 -0.07
C GLU A 31 13.63 0.00 0.14
N ARG A 32 12.57 -0.48 0.83
CA ARG A 32 12.51 -1.87 1.33
C ARG A 32 11.51 -2.76 0.59
N ILE A 33 10.62 -2.19 -0.22
CA ILE A 33 9.49 -2.89 -0.83
C ILE A 33 9.37 -2.63 -2.34
N ASP A 34 9.98 -1.55 -2.85
CA ASP A 34 9.89 -1.11 -4.25
C ASP A 34 8.44 -0.97 -4.73
N ARG A 35 7.71 -0.03 -4.09
CA ARG A 35 6.32 0.32 -4.45
C ARG A 35 6.06 1.81 -4.37
N GLY A 36 5.42 2.35 -5.40
CA GLY A 36 4.82 3.69 -5.36
C GLY A 36 3.72 3.79 -4.31
N VAL A 37 3.55 4.99 -3.73
CA VAL A 37 2.51 5.27 -2.74
C VAL A 37 1.75 6.55 -3.06
N THR A 38 0.48 6.61 -2.67
CA THR A 38 -0.38 7.80 -2.78
C THR A 38 -0.55 8.42 -1.40
N ARG A 39 -0.31 9.74 -1.30
CA ARG A 39 -0.60 10.54 -0.10
C ARG A 39 -2.07 10.97 -0.12
N LEU A 40 -2.82 10.72 0.95
CA LEU A 40 -4.22 11.11 1.07
C LEU A 40 -4.42 12.08 2.24
N LYS A 41 -4.84 13.30 1.95
CA LYS A 41 -5.33 14.23 2.98
C LYS A 41 -6.67 13.74 3.53
N ALA A 42 -6.82 13.79 4.85
CA ALA A 42 -8.06 13.51 5.56
C ALA A 42 -8.21 14.42 6.78
N ILE A 43 -9.37 14.37 7.43
CA ILE A 43 -9.64 15.09 8.67
C ILE A 43 -10.02 14.06 9.74
N GLY A 44 -9.45 14.16 10.93
CA GLY A 44 -9.79 13.28 12.05
C GLY A 44 -11.21 13.55 12.55
N GLY A 45 -12.17 12.65 12.26
CA GLY A 45 -13.60 12.88 12.52
C GLY A 45 -14.01 13.20 13.97
N TYR A 46 -13.19 12.85 14.96
CA TYR A 46 -13.37 13.29 16.36
C TYR A 46 -12.67 14.62 16.69
N SER A 47 -11.49 14.88 16.11
CA SER A 47 -10.62 15.98 16.52
C SER A 47 -10.67 17.22 15.61
N GLY A 48 -11.23 17.11 14.40
CA GLY A 48 -11.23 18.18 13.39
C GLY A 48 -9.86 18.51 12.78
N ILE A 49 -8.79 17.85 13.23
CA ILE A 49 -7.39 18.10 12.81
C ILE A 49 -7.12 17.40 11.48
N GLU A 50 -6.49 18.09 10.52
CA GLU A 50 -5.97 17.49 9.28
C GLU A 50 -4.94 16.38 9.58
N LYS A 51 -4.98 15.32 8.78
CA LYS A 51 -4.03 14.21 8.79
C LYS A 51 -3.69 13.85 7.36
N GLU A 52 -2.52 13.25 7.15
CA GLU A 52 -2.16 12.67 5.87
C GLU A 52 -1.84 11.18 6.05
N LEU A 53 -2.34 10.38 5.11
CA LEU A 53 -2.29 8.92 5.13
C LEU A 53 -1.46 8.42 3.95
N VAL A 54 -0.75 7.32 4.15
CA VAL A 54 -0.03 6.63 3.06
C VAL A 54 -0.91 5.47 2.57
N LEU A 55 -1.30 5.50 1.29
CA LEU A 55 -2.01 4.41 0.61
C LEU A 55 -1.06 3.73 -0.39
N THR A 56 -1.01 2.40 -0.40
CA THR A 56 -0.25 1.63 -1.39
C THR A 56 -0.86 0.24 -1.62
N THR A 57 -0.56 -0.38 -2.75
CA THR A 57 -0.90 -1.79 -3.04
C THR A 57 0.31 -2.69 -2.80
N MET A 58 0.10 -3.83 -2.16
CA MET A 58 1.18 -4.76 -1.78
C MET A 58 0.76 -6.22 -2.01
N ASN A 59 1.72 -7.05 -2.44
CA ASN A 59 1.55 -8.51 -2.37
C ASN A 59 1.70 -9.02 -0.91
N ARG A 60 1.45 -10.31 -0.67
CA ARG A 60 1.50 -10.91 0.68
C ARG A 60 2.87 -10.83 1.36
N GLN A 61 3.97 -10.90 0.61
CA GLN A 61 5.34 -10.81 1.13
C GLN A 61 5.69 -9.35 1.47
N GLN A 62 5.39 -8.43 0.55
CA GLN A 62 5.54 -6.98 0.76
C GLN A 62 4.76 -6.53 2.02
N LEU A 63 3.53 -7.00 2.21
CA LEU A 63 2.71 -6.71 3.39
C LEU A 63 3.30 -7.25 4.72
N TYR A 64 4.09 -8.34 4.69
CA TYR A 64 4.76 -8.84 5.88
C TYR A 64 5.92 -7.90 6.29
N ILE A 65 6.79 -7.56 5.32
CA ILE A 65 7.91 -6.62 5.50
C ILE A 65 7.40 -5.25 5.99
N ALA A 66 6.30 -4.77 5.40
CA ALA A 66 5.69 -3.49 5.76
C ALA A 66 5.26 -3.44 7.23
N LYS A 67 4.58 -4.48 7.72
CA LYS A 67 4.13 -4.55 9.12
C LYS A 67 5.28 -4.45 10.11
N GLU A 68 6.41 -5.06 9.79
CA GLU A 68 7.60 -5.02 10.64
C GLU A 68 8.13 -3.57 10.75
N PHE A 69 8.47 -2.93 9.63
CA PHE A 69 9.06 -1.59 9.70
C PHE A 69 8.07 -0.50 10.08
N ILE A 70 6.78 -0.60 9.74
CA ILE A 70 5.75 0.35 10.21
C ILE A 70 5.71 0.36 11.74
N THR A 71 5.73 -0.83 12.37
CA THR A 71 5.73 -0.96 13.84
C THR A 71 7.04 -0.47 14.47
N GLN A 72 8.19 -0.64 13.80
CA GLN A 72 9.48 -0.10 14.24
C GLN A 72 9.56 1.43 14.14
N ILE A 73 9.00 2.02 13.07
CA ILE A 73 9.05 3.46 12.79
C ILE A 73 8.06 4.23 13.67
N ASP A 74 6.81 3.78 13.76
CA ASP A 74 5.76 4.37 14.60
C ASP A 74 4.91 3.27 15.26
N PRO A 75 5.21 2.89 16.52
CA PRO A 75 4.39 1.96 17.30
C PRO A 75 2.93 2.41 17.52
N ASN A 76 2.58 3.66 17.20
CA ASN A 76 1.22 4.20 17.30
C ASN A 76 0.52 4.30 15.93
N ALA A 77 1.19 3.92 14.83
CA ALA A 77 0.57 3.85 13.52
C ALA A 77 -0.47 2.73 13.51
N PHE A 78 -1.65 3.02 12.95
CA PHE A 78 -2.64 1.98 12.65
C PHE A 78 -2.79 1.79 11.16
N THR A 79 -3.10 0.56 10.75
CA THR A 79 -3.21 0.17 9.34
C THR A 79 -4.55 -0.46 9.05
N LEU A 80 -5.13 -0.11 7.90
CA LEU A 80 -6.25 -0.81 7.30
C LEU A 80 -5.71 -1.65 6.14
N ILE A 81 -6.07 -2.93 6.13
CA ILE A 81 -5.64 -3.91 5.13
C ILE A 81 -6.89 -4.43 4.42
N ILE A 82 -7.06 -4.05 3.16
CA ILE A 82 -8.22 -4.45 2.34
C ILE A 82 -7.74 -5.50 1.34
N SER A 83 -8.28 -6.72 1.40
CA SER A 83 -8.00 -7.76 0.40
C SER A 83 -8.67 -7.38 -0.93
N THR A 84 -7.87 -7.18 -1.97
CA THR A 84 -8.38 -6.90 -3.32
C THR A 84 -8.63 -8.20 -4.06
N LYS A 85 -9.73 -8.30 -4.82
CA LYS A 85 -9.95 -9.41 -5.78
C LYS A 85 -8.88 -9.40 -6.89
N GLU A 86 -8.47 -8.19 -7.29
CA GLU A 86 -7.58 -7.95 -8.43
C GLU A 86 -6.95 -6.55 -8.28
N VAL A 87 -5.69 -6.39 -8.70
CA VAL A 87 -5.01 -5.10 -8.89
C VAL A 87 -4.34 -5.10 -10.27
N LEU A 88 -4.50 -3.99 -10.98
CA LEU A 88 -3.98 -3.75 -12.33
C LEU A 88 -2.93 -2.65 -12.31
N GLY A 89 -2.01 -2.67 -13.27
CA GLY A 89 -0.92 -1.72 -13.41
C GLY A 89 0.47 -2.32 -13.18
N GLU A 90 1.47 -1.46 -13.29
CA GLU A 90 2.89 -1.81 -13.31
C GLU A 90 3.36 -2.59 -12.06
N GLY A 91 4.10 -3.67 -12.30
CA GLY A 91 4.55 -4.60 -11.27
C GLY A 91 3.44 -5.46 -10.67
N PHE A 92 2.26 -5.52 -11.29
CA PHE A 92 1.16 -6.43 -10.93
C PHE A 92 0.72 -7.36 -12.07
N HIS A 93 1.16 -7.17 -13.32
CA HIS A 93 0.91 -8.11 -14.41
C HIS A 93 1.95 -9.25 -14.41
N ARG A 94 1.94 -10.10 -15.43
CA ARG A 94 2.93 -11.19 -15.60
C ARG A 94 4.13 -10.76 -16.45
N ASP A 95 3.88 -9.84 -17.37
CA ASP A 95 4.79 -9.50 -18.47
C ASP A 95 5.69 -8.30 -18.10
N ASP A 96 5.45 -7.66 -16.95
CA ASP A 96 6.31 -6.65 -16.30
C ASP A 96 7.67 -7.21 -15.80
N LEU A 97 8.09 -8.40 -16.27
CA LEU A 97 9.27 -9.16 -15.84
C LEU A 97 10.05 -9.74 -17.04
N THR A 98 9.86 -9.18 -18.24
CA THR A 98 10.53 -9.53 -19.50
C THR A 98 10.97 -8.30 -20.27
#